data_AF-A0A348HAZ7-F1
#
_entry.id   AF-A0A348HAZ7-F1
#
_cell.length_a   1.000
_cell.length_b   1.000
_cell.length_c   1.000
_cell.angle_alpha   90.00
_cell.angle_beta   90.00
_cell.angle_gamma   90.00
#
_symmetry.space_group_name_H-M   'P 1'
#
loop_
_entity.id
_entity.type
_entity.pdbx_description
1 polymer ?
#
loop_
_entity_poly.entity_id
_entity_poly.type
_entity_poly.pdbx_seq_one_letter_code
_entity_poly.pdbx_strand_id
1 'polypeptide(L)'
;MQSLEQFTFAAIYVFLPSVPVTHSLGLVAHCPTSARARHILLYPLKGGRHHFIFQVIAWVVWATSILIAAPIALHKQWLNIPTAHVEVLAGAAAIGSVFAELFMIKSLLVFDPKVPDEDSSGPTSPRYRSSRLPKPLASTAVVAMGLLWATMGGGLLLATEFLANTTTKHLYFVVSAVCILIGATTTHGLGGQLRYASAKEVGAEISQRWRFFQPFQGGVVFAATQALGWALFSSSLISIIYLIFSLARGMAYCIRCWVFATGSAMLISQLFLGVSIWMFKDDIRSGIKAVQQPKATAAAAAKRTSIWIPILMMYLPVHIFFTALFATFAVVPVAYASAIWIGGCLIYYLSTIFGEPEHTGKREWPAFKDWFASNLQPALNAWMGTVEVVYDGNVPLDPSKKYVFGYAPHGLFPIGGPYLPLLPGFRKLFPGIHPTPLVASVLFFTPIIRDFVSWCGVRQVAKQTFIRALRESNSVILVPGGQAELIHTGRLFRNREFVIYPKHKGFVRLAAQQGASLVPVLAFGELDTLRNFVDLPAVQAWTYKKLGFPVPYLVVGRWGMTPFPSKTPLKFIVGTPIDPPEVALGVEAHQEQVALKHKQFYDSIENLYHKYQPSFPAYKDVKLVMMYS
;
A
#
# COMPACT_ATOMS: atom_id res chain seq x y z
N MET A 1 -31.39 -33.06 4.21
CA MET A 1 -32.44 -32.32 3.49
C MET A 1 -33.58 -31.91 4.42
N GLN A 2 -34.21 -32.81 5.18
CA GLN A 2 -35.30 -32.47 6.12
C GLN A 2 -34.98 -31.34 7.14
N SER A 3 -33.74 -31.22 7.62
CA SER A 3 -33.38 -30.21 8.62
C SER A 3 -33.28 -28.77 8.09
N LEU A 4 -32.90 -28.58 6.82
CA LEU A 4 -32.74 -27.26 6.20
C LEU A 4 -34.09 -26.69 5.75
N GLU A 5 -34.98 -27.56 5.25
CA GLU A 5 -36.37 -27.22 4.98
C GLU A 5 -37.09 -26.76 6.26
N GLN A 6 -36.92 -27.49 7.37
CA GLN A 6 -37.47 -27.11 8.68
C GLN A 6 -36.96 -25.75 9.17
N PHE A 7 -35.66 -25.46 9.03
CA PHE A 7 -35.07 -24.18 9.43
C PHE A 7 -35.58 -23.00 8.60
N THR A 8 -35.60 -23.15 7.27
CA THR A 8 -35.99 -22.08 6.34
C THR A 8 -37.49 -21.76 6.48
N PHE A 9 -38.30 -22.80 6.68
CA PHE A 9 -39.72 -22.67 6.93
C PHE A 9 -39.99 -21.97 8.27
N ALA A 10 -39.29 -22.35 9.35
CA ALA A 10 -39.39 -21.68 10.64
C ALA A 10 -38.96 -20.19 10.58
N ALA A 11 -37.93 -19.85 9.81
CA ALA A 11 -37.46 -18.48 9.64
C ALA A 11 -38.53 -17.57 9.00
N ILE A 12 -39.34 -18.08 8.06
CA ILE A 12 -40.46 -17.33 7.49
C ILE A 12 -41.44 -16.92 8.60
N TYR A 13 -41.85 -17.84 9.47
CA TYR A 13 -42.82 -17.51 10.53
C TYR A 13 -42.27 -16.59 11.62
N VAL A 14 -40.96 -16.54 11.81
CA VAL A 14 -40.30 -15.68 12.82
C VAL A 14 -40.01 -14.27 12.29
N PHE A 15 -39.49 -14.14 11.06
CA PHE A 15 -39.00 -12.86 10.54
C PHE A 15 -40.03 -12.08 9.69
N LEU A 16 -41.05 -12.74 9.12
CA LEU A 16 -42.13 -11.99 8.46
C LEU A 16 -42.86 -11.03 9.43
N PRO A 17 -43.24 -11.43 10.66
CA PRO A 17 -43.93 -10.52 11.58
C PRO A 17 -42.99 -9.52 12.27
N SER A 18 -41.66 -9.70 12.23
CA SER A 18 -40.73 -8.87 12.99
C SER A 18 -40.68 -7.42 12.50
N VAL A 19 -40.75 -7.18 11.19
CA VAL A 19 -40.59 -5.83 10.61
C VAL A 19 -41.71 -4.88 11.05
N PRO A 20 -43.01 -5.27 10.98
CA PRO A 20 -44.08 -4.48 11.58
C PRO A 20 -43.90 -4.26 13.08
N VAL A 21 -43.47 -5.29 13.83
CA VAL A 21 -43.27 -5.19 15.29
C VAL A 21 -42.17 -4.17 15.61
N THR A 22 -41.03 -4.23 14.94
CA THR A 22 -39.91 -3.30 15.12
C THR A 22 -40.27 -1.89 14.69
N HIS A 23 -41.06 -1.73 13.62
CA HIS A 23 -41.62 -0.44 13.24
C HIS A 23 -42.55 0.12 14.34
N SER A 24 -43.42 -0.72 14.93
CA SER A 24 -44.30 -0.35 16.04
C SER A 24 -43.53 0.00 17.32
N LEU A 25 -42.44 -0.72 17.63
CA LEU A 25 -41.54 -0.36 18.73
C LEU A 25 -40.86 0.98 18.49
N GLY A 26 -40.45 1.26 17.24
CA GLY A 26 -39.95 2.57 16.82
C GLY A 26 -40.95 3.69 17.03
N LEU A 27 -42.23 3.45 16.67
CA LEU A 27 -43.33 4.38 16.95
C LEU A 27 -43.47 4.64 18.44
N VAL A 28 -43.45 3.61 19.29
CA VAL A 28 -43.58 3.76 20.76
C VAL A 28 -42.37 4.51 21.34
N ALA A 29 -41.17 4.22 20.85
CA ALA A 29 -39.93 4.84 21.34
C ALA A 29 -39.81 6.32 20.95
N HIS A 30 -40.17 6.66 19.71
CA HIS A 30 -39.90 7.97 19.12
C HIS A 30 -41.12 8.90 19.04
N CYS A 31 -42.35 8.38 19.02
CA CYS A 31 -43.55 9.22 19.06
C CYS A 31 -43.92 9.61 20.50
N PRO A 32 -44.49 10.81 20.71
CA PRO A 32 -45.13 11.14 21.96
C PRO A 32 -46.42 10.33 22.14
N THR A 33 -46.74 9.95 23.38
CA THR A 33 -47.98 9.20 23.72
C THR A 33 -49.27 9.97 23.36
N SER A 34 -49.18 11.28 23.15
CA SER A 34 -50.26 12.16 22.71
C SER A 34 -50.40 12.30 21.19
N ALA A 35 -49.61 11.58 20.38
CA ALA A 35 -49.65 11.66 18.92
C ALA A 35 -50.98 11.14 18.36
N ARG A 36 -51.75 12.00 17.68
CA ARG A 36 -52.95 11.59 16.91
C ARG A 36 -52.58 10.62 15.77
N ALA A 37 -53.52 9.76 15.36
CA ALA A 37 -53.33 8.74 14.30
C ALA A 37 -52.65 9.26 13.02
N ARG A 38 -52.99 10.47 12.56
CA ARG A 38 -52.35 11.11 11.39
C ARG A 38 -50.84 11.33 11.54
N HIS A 39 -50.34 11.53 12.76
CA HIS A 39 -48.91 11.73 13.02
C HIS A 39 -48.17 10.41 13.10
N ILE A 40 -48.82 9.36 13.62
CA ILE A 40 -48.31 7.99 13.62
C ILE A 40 -48.06 7.51 12.19
N LEU A 41 -48.99 7.80 11.26
CA LEU A 41 -48.84 7.48 9.83
C LEU A 41 -47.68 8.23 9.15
N LEU A 42 -47.26 9.38 9.67
CA LEU A 42 -46.18 10.20 9.10
C LEU A 42 -44.80 9.90 9.71
N TYR A 43 -44.71 8.93 10.62
CA TYR A 43 -43.46 8.56 11.29
C TYR A 43 -42.28 8.32 10.33
N PRO A 44 -42.42 7.54 9.23
CA PRO A 44 -41.33 7.35 8.27
C PRO A 44 -40.75 8.64 7.68
N LEU A 45 -41.57 9.70 7.58
CA LEU A 45 -41.20 10.96 6.93
C LEU A 45 -40.58 11.97 7.91
N LYS A 46 -40.70 11.76 9.22
CA LYS A 46 -40.35 12.75 10.25
C LYS A 46 -38.96 12.53 10.88
N GLY A 47 -38.37 11.35 10.74
CA GLY A 47 -37.04 11.01 11.29
C GLY A 47 -35.82 11.45 10.48
N GLY A 48 -36.00 12.38 9.53
CA GLY A 48 -34.92 12.85 8.65
C GLY A 48 -34.66 11.94 7.44
N ARG A 49 -33.73 12.36 6.57
CA ARG A 49 -33.50 11.73 5.25
C ARG A 49 -33.05 10.27 5.36
N HIS A 50 -32.13 9.96 6.27
CA HIS A 50 -31.60 8.59 6.42
C HIS A 50 -32.64 7.63 6.99
N HIS A 51 -33.41 8.06 7.99
CA HIS A 51 -34.51 7.27 8.54
C HIS A 51 -35.54 6.93 7.45
N PHE A 52 -35.97 7.92 6.67
CA PHE A 52 -36.93 7.72 5.58
C PHE A 52 -36.43 6.71 4.54
N ILE A 53 -35.17 6.86 4.08
CA ILE A 53 -34.59 5.95 3.10
C ILE A 53 -34.56 4.51 3.63
N PHE A 54 -34.11 4.29 4.87
CA PHE A 54 -34.06 2.95 5.45
C PHE A 54 -35.45 2.35 5.72
N GLN A 55 -36.43 3.16 6.13
CA GLN A 55 -37.83 2.73 6.26
C GLN A 55 -38.39 2.25 4.91
N VAL A 56 -38.19 3.03 3.84
CA VAL A 56 -38.68 2.66 2.50
C VAL A 56 -38.03 1.37 2.02
N ILE A 57 -36.71 1.25 2.14
CA ILE A 57 -36.00 0.02 1.75
C ILE A 57 -36.51 -1.17 2.56
N ALA A 58 -36.66 -1.02 3.88
CA ALA A 58 -37.16 -2.09 4.75
C ALA A 58 -38.55 -2.57 4.33
N TRP A 59 -39.50 -1.65 4.12
CA TRP A 59 -40.87 -2.00 3.72
C TRP A 59 -40.96 -2.62 2.32
N VAL A 60 -40.18 -2.12 1.36
CA VAL A 60 -40.16 -2.68 -0.01
C VAL A 60 -39.59 -4.10 0.00
N VAL A 61 -38.48 -4.32 0.70
CA VAL A 61 -37.86 -5.65 0.80
C VAL A 61 -38.77 -6.61 1.57
N TRP A 62 -39.42 -6.15 2.64
CA TRP A 62 -40.40 -6.93 3.40
C TRP A 62 -41.60 -7.35 2.56
N ALA A 63 -42.23 -6.40 1.86
CA ALA A 63 -43.39 -6.66 1.01
C ALA A 63 -43.04 -7.65 -0.12
N THR A 64 -41.86 -7.51 -0.71
CA THR A 64 -41.35 -8.45 -1.72
C THR A 64 -41.17 -9.85 -1.11
N SER A 65 -40.65 -9.94 0.11
CA SER A 65 -40.44 -11.21 0.82
C SER A 65 -41.77 -11.90 1.15
N ILE A 66 -42.81 -11.14 1.50
CA ILE A 66 -44.17 -11.66 1.68
C ILE A 66 -44.74 -12.21 0.39
N LEU A 67 -44.61 -11.48 -0.72
CA LEU A 67 -45.10 -11.93 -2.02
C LEU A 67 -44.42 -13.23 -2.47
N ILE A 68 -43.13 -13.38 -2.17
CA ILE A 68 -42.36 -14.60 -2.43
C ILE A 68 -42.76 -15.75 -1.49
N ALA A 69 -43.05 -15.45 -0.21
CA ALA A 69 -43.46 -16.45 0.79
C ALA A 69 -44.91 -16.91 0.64
N ALA A 70 -45.81 -16.06 0.13
CA ALA A 70 -47.25 -16.29 0.13
C ALA A 70 -47.68 -17.60 -0.58
N PRO A 71 -47.12 -17.98 -1.75
CA PRO A 71 -47.44 -19.26 -2.40
C PRO A 71 -47.03 -20.49 -1.58
N ILE A 72 -46.00 -20.35 -0.73
CA ILE A 72 -45.49 -21.42 0.13
C ILE A 72 -46.28 -21.51 1.43
N ALA A 73 -46.58 -20.37 2.06
CA ALA A 73 -47.30 -20.30 3.33
C ALA A 73 -48.80 -20.63 3.18
N LEU A 74 -49.39 -20.37 2.01
CA LEU A 74 -50.79 -20.62 1.69
C LEU A 74 -51.00 -21.97 0.98
N HIS A 75 -50.03 -22.88 1.04
CA HIS A 75 -50.02 -24.12 0.27
C HIS A 75 -51.35 -24.90 0.41
N LYS A 76 -52.17 -24.87 -0.65
CA LYS A 76 -53.33 -25.74 -0.83
C LYS A 76 -52.91 -26.93 -1.68
N GLN A 77 -53.54 -28.10 -1.46
CA GLN A 77 -53.30 -29.38 -2.15
C GLN A 77 -53.33 -29.34 -3.71
N TRP A 78 -53.65 -28.21 -4.34
CA TRP A 78 -53.90 -28.06 -5.78
C TRP A 78 -52.76 -27.32 -6.51
N LEU A 79 -51.75 -26.82 -5.79
CA LEU A 79 -50.58 -26.12 -6.33
C LEU A 79 -49.34 -27.03 -6.24
N ASN A 80 -49.05 -27.77 -7.32
CA ASN A 80 -47.85 -28.61 -7.42
C ASN A 80 -46.61 -27.74 -7.72
N ILE A 81 -46.00 -27.19 -6.67
CA ILE A 81 -44.72 -26.46 -6.78
C ILE A 81 -43.59 -27.48 -6.61
N PRO A 82 -42.64 -27.60 -7.56
CA PRO A 82 -41.51 -28.52 -7.39
C PRO A 82 -40.71 -28.16 -6.14
N THR A 83 -40.28 -29.16 -5.37
CA THR A 83 -39.56 -28.99 -4.09
C THR A 83 -38.38 -28.02 -4.19
N ALA A 84 -37.62 -28.07 -5.29
CA ALA A 84 -36.51 -27.14 -5.55
C ALA A 84 -36.95 -25.66 -5.61
N HIS A 85 -38.14 -25.36 -6.12
CA HIS A 85 -38.69 -24.00 -6.13
C HIS A 85 -39.19 -23.59 -4.74
N VAL A 86 -39.72 -24.53 -3.95
CA VAL A 86 -40.12 -24.28 -2.56
C VAL A 86 -38.89 -23.91 -1.72
N GLU A 87 -37.79 -24.64 -1.83
CA GLU A 87 -36.53 -24.34 -1.13
C GLU A 87 -35.96 -22.97 -1.53
N VAL A 88 -35.98 -22.65 -2.84
CA VAL A 88 -35.51 -21.36 -3.38
C VAL A 88 -36.35 -20.20 -2.85
N LEU A 89 -37.68 -20.30 -2.98
CA LEU A 89 -38.60 -19.24 -2.60
C LEU A 89 -38.62 -19.07 -1.08
N ALA A 90 -38.53 -20.17 -0.32
CA ALA A 90 -38.48 -20.11 1.14
C ALA A 90 -37.18 -19.46 1.63
N GLY A 91 -36.03 -19.83 1.03
CA GLY A 91 -34.74 -19.22 1.34
C GLY A 91 -34.72 -17.73 0.98
N ALA A 92 -35.20 -17.37 -0.21
CA ALA A 92 -35.27 -15.98 -0.66
C ALA A 92 -36.18 -15.13 0.24
N ALA A 93 -37.35 -15.67 0.64
CA ALA A 93 -38.26 -15.00 1.57
C ALA A 93 -37.63 -14.82 2.96
N ALA A 94 -37.08 -15.88 3.56
CA ALA A 94 -36.46 -15.82 4.87
C ALA A 94 -35.31 -14.81 4.91
N ILE A 95 -34.45 -14.82 3.88
CA ILE A 95 -33.36 -13.86 3.77
C ILE A 95 -33.91 -12.45 3.60
N GLY A 96 -34.84 -12.23 2.66
CA GLY A 96 -35.45 -10.93 2.45
C GLY A 96 -36.12 -10.36 3.70
N SER A 97 -36.77 -11.20 4.51
CA SER A 97 -37.36 -10.78 5.79
C SER A 97 -36.31 -10.34 6.81
N VAL A 98 -35.22 -11.08 6.97
CA VAL A 98 -34.09 -10.65 7.83
C VAL A 98 -33.48 -9.35 7.30
N PHE A 99 -33.38 -9.20 5.98
CA PHE A 99 -32.87 -7.98 5.38
C PHE A 99 -33.73 -6.77 5.72
N ALA A 100 -35.03 -6.91 5.55
CA ALA A 100 -35.99 -5.88 5.89
C ALA A 100 -35.91 -5.51 7.39
N GLU A 101 -35.77 -6.50 8.27
CA GLU A 101 -35.63 -6.30 9.71
C GLU A 101 -34.39 -5.47 10.05
N LEU A 102 -33.25 -5.81 9.45
CA LEU A 102 -32.00 -5.10 9.71
C LEU A 102 -32.05 -3.65 9.18
N PHE A 103 -32.69 -3.40 8.04
CA PHE A 103 -32.94 -2.03 7.57
C PHE A 103 -33.94 -1.29 8.47
N MET A 104 -34.95 -1.97 9.00
CA MET A 104 -35.90 -1.39 9.94
C MET A 104 -35.20 -0.94 11.22
N ILE A 105 -34.36 -1.80 11.83
CA ILE A 105 -33.53 -1.47 12.99
C ILE A 105 -32.59 -0.30 12.69
N LYS A 106 -31.90 -0.30 11.53
CA LYS A 106 -31.04 0.83 11.10
C LYS A 106 -31.82 2.14 11.07
N SER A 107 -33.05 2.12 10.57
CA SER A 107 -33.88 3.32 10.50
C SER A 107 -34.16 3.91 11.88
N LEU A 108 -34.34 3.08 12.91
CA LEU A 108 -34.56 3.54 14.29
C LEU A 108 -33.30 4.19 14.87
N LEU A 109 -32.14 3.58 14.63
CA LEU A 109 -30.84 4.07 15.13
C LEU A 109 -30.45 5.44 14.55
N VAL A 110 -30.96 5.79 13.38
CA VAL A 110 -30.69 7.07 12.70
C VAL A 110 -31.85 8.06 12.77
N PHE A 111 -32.88 7.78 13.57
CA PHE A 111 -34.03 8.65 13.71
C PHE A 111 -33.60 10.02 14.26
N ASP A 112 -33.79 11.06 13.45
CA ASP A 112 -33.52 12.44 13.83
C ASP A 112 -34.77 13.29 13.56
N PRO A 113 -35.53 13.67 14.60
CA PRO A 113 -36.74 14.44 14.41
C PRO A 113 -36.38 15.81 13.84
N LYS A 114 -36.96 16.18 12.68
CA LYS A 114 -36.86 17.55 12.18
C LYS A 114 -37.45 18.51 13.22
N VAL A 115 -36.63 19.41 13.76
CA VAL A 115 -37.10 20.58 14.53
C VAL A 115 -37.88 21.47 13.55
N PRO A 116 -39.12 21.88 13.86
CA PRO A 116 -39.84 22.84 13.01
C PRO A 116 -39.06 24.17 12.97
N ASP A 117 -39.03 24.84 11.82
CA ASP A 117 -38.62 26.24 11.76
C ASP A 117 -39.51 27.06 12.73
N GLU A 118 -38.90 27.97 13.49
CA GLU A 118 -39.57 28.75 14.56
C GLU A 118 -40.74 29.62 14.05
N ASP A 119 -40.94 29.76 12.74
CA ASP A 119 -41.91 30.67 12.12
C ASP A 119 -43.32 30.10 11.84
N SER A 120 -43.64 28.85 12.23
CA SER A 120 -45.00 28.31 12.00
C SER A 120 -45.94 28.55 13.19
N SER A 121 -46.73 29.61 13.14
CA SER A 121 -47.77 30.02 14.09
C SER A 121 -49.05 29.15 14.06
N GLY A 122 -48.89 27.81 14.12
CA GLY A 122 -49.99 26.84 14.19
C GLY A 122 -50.00 26.02 15.49
N PRO A 123 -51.11 25.31 15.82
CA PRO A 123 -51.20 24.51 17.03
C PRO A 123 -50.07 23.49 17.08
N THR A 124 -49.33 23.50 18.18
CA THR A 124 -48.08 22.78 18.42
C THR A 124 -48.12 21.34 17.86
N SER A 125 -47.34 21.08 16.81
CA SER A 125 -47.16 19.71 16.33
C SER A 125 -46.54 18.86 17.45
N PRO A 126 -46.96 17.58 17.62
CA PRO A 126 -46.41 16.73 18.67
C PRO A 126 -44.89 16.62 18.51
N ARG A 127 -44.14 17.03 19.54
CA ARG A 127 -42.68 16.93 19.52
C ARG A 127 -42.28 15.46 19.59
N TYR A 128 -41.60 14.98 18.55
CA TYR A 128 -41.02 13.64 18.52
C TYR A 128 -39.88 13.54 19.54
N ARG A 129 -39.81 12.42 20.26
CA ARG A 129 -38.74 12.14 21.21
C ARG A 129 -37.49 11.69 20.46
N SER A 130 -36.40 12.41 20.65
CA SER A 130 -35.06 11.98 20.25
C SER A 130 -34.50 11.00 21.28
N SER A 131 -35.13 9.84 21.47
CA SER A 131 -34.55 8.75 22.26
C SER A 131 -33.39 8.11 21.50
N ARG A 132 -32.24 8.79 21.48
CA ARG A 132 -31.02 8.24 20.88
C ARG A 132 -30.40 7.25 21.86
N LEU A 133 -30.19 6.01 21.42
CA LEU A 133 -29.19 5.16 22.06
C LEU A 133 -27.87 5.95 22.13
N PRO A 134 -27.10 5.87 23.23
CA PRO A 134 -25.79 6.49 23.29
C PRO A 134 -24.99 6.14 22.03
N LYS A 135 -24.42 7.16 21.37
CA LYS A 135 -23.70 7.03 20.10
C LYS A 135 -22.73 5.83 20.04
N PRO A 136 -21.96 5.52 21.10
CA PRO A 136 -21.12 4.32 21.15
C PRO A 136 -21.93 3.02 21.09
N LEU A 137 -23.06 2.93 21.79
CA LEU A 137 -23.96 1.77 21.78
C LEU A 137 -24.63 1.61 20.41
N ALA A 138 -25.09 2.71 19.79
CA ALA A 138 -25.66 2.68 18.44
C ALA A 138 -24.62 2.23 17.38
N SER A 139 -23.38 2.72 17.49
CA SER A 139 -22.26 2.27 16.64
C SER A 139 -21.97 0.78 16.83
N THR A 140 -21.87 0.31 18.08
CA THR A 140 -21.63 -1.11 18.39
C THR A 140 -22.76 -2.00 17.84
N ALA A 141 -24.02 -1.58 17.96
CA ALA A 141 -25.16 -2.29 17.38
C ALA A 141 -25.05 -2.39 15.84
N VAL A 142 -24.60 -1.32 15.17
CA VAL A 142 -24.36 -1.33 13.71
C VAL A 142 -23.21 -2.26 13.32
N VAL A 143 -22.12 -2.29 14.10
CA VAL A 143 -21.01 -3.23 13.87
C VAL A 143 -21.45 -4.67 14.08
N ALA A 144 -22.22 -4.95 15.13
CA ALA A 144 -22.77 -6.29 15.41
C ALA A 144 -23.69 -6.77 14.27
N MET A 145 -24.52 -5.87 13.74
CA MET A 145 -25.33 -6.15 12.56
C MET A 145 -24.48 -6.41 11.31
N GLY A 146 -23.38 -5.68 11.10
CA GLY A 146 -22.37 -5.97 10.07
C GLY A 146 -21.79 -7.38 10.16
N LEU A 147 -21.50 -7.84 11.38
CA LEU A 147 -21.02 -9.19 11.64
C LEU A 147 -22.12 -10.24 11.38
N LEU A 148 -23.36 -9.95 11.76
CA LEU A 148 -24.52 -10.79 11.43
C LEU A 148 -24.67 -10.96 9.91
N TRP A 149 -24.50 -9.87 9.14
CA TRP A 149 -24.53 -9.91 7.68
C TRP A 149 -23.48 -10.84 7.09
N ALA A 150 -22.22 -10.77 7.55
CA ALA A 150 -21.17 -11.67 7.06
C ALA A 150 -21.39 -13.11 7.51
N THR A 151 -21.94 -13.33 8.71
CA THR A 151 -22.26 -14.67 9.22
C THR A 151 -23.35 -15.32 8.38
N MET A 152 -24.41 -14.58 8.08
CA MET A 152 -25.46 -15.04 7.17
C MET A 152 -24.91 -15.29 5.77
N GLY A 153 -24.14 -14.36 5.21
CA GLY A 153 -23.51 -14.51 3.90
C GLY A 153 -22.62 -15.76 3.82
N GLY A 154 -21.79 -16.00 4.82
CA GLY A 154 -20.96 -17.20 4.93
C GLY A 154 -21.78 -18.48 5.10
N GLY A 155 -22.84 -18.45 5.91
CA GLY A 155 -23.79 -19.55 6.07
C GLY A 155 -24.49 -19.91 4.76
N LEU A 156 -24.87 -18.90 3.95
CA LEU A 156 -25.44 -19.12 2.61
C LEU A 156 -24.44 -19.77 1.66
N LEU A 157 -23.15 -19.39 1.72
CA LEU A 157 -22.11 -20.08 0.93
C LEU A 157 -22.01 -21.55 1.36
N LEU A 158 -21.96 -21.83 2.66
CA LEU A 158 -21.87 -23.20 3.18
C LEU A 158 -23.10 -24.03 2.81
N ALA A 159 -24.29 -23.42 2.82
CA ALA A 159 -25.53 -24.09 2.41
C ALA A 159 -25.49 -24.55 0.95
N THR A 160 -24.69 -23.93 0.08
CA THR A 160 -24.56 -24.35 -1.34
C THR A 160 -24.04 -25.77 -1.52
N GLU A 161 -23.34 -26.33 -0.54
CA GLU A 161 -22.89 -27.73 -0.55
C GLU A 161 -24.07 -28.72 -0.53
N PHE A 162 -25.16 -28.35 0.13
CA PHE A 162 -26.33 -29.21 0.34
C PHE A 162 -27.44 -28.99 -0.69
N LEU A 163 -27.29 -28.01 -1.58
CA LEU A 163 -28.24 -27.73 -2.65
C LEU A 163 -27.99 -28.66 -3.84
N ALA A 164 -29.04 -29.32 -4.33
CA ALA A 164 -28.95 -30.17 -5.52
C ALA A 164 -28.97 -29.36 -6.83
N ASN A 165 -29.69 -28.23 -6.85
CA ASN A 165 -29.96 -27.45 -8.06
C ASN A 165 -28.94 -26.31 -8.27
N THR A 166 -28.35 -26.25 -9.47
CA THR A 166 -27.37 -25.24 -9.90
C THR A 166 -27.93 -23.81 -9.88
N THR A 167 -29.18 -23.61 -10.28
CA THR A 167 -29.86 -22.31 -10.27
C THR A 167 -29.97 -21.76 -8.85
N THR A 168 -30.32 -22.64 -7.89
CA THR A 168 -30.40 -22.28 -6.46
C THR A 168 -29.03 -21.89 -5.90
N LYS A 169 -27.96 -22.60 -6.30
CA LYS A 169 -26.58 -22.26 -5.89
C LYS A 169 -26.15 -20.88 -6.40
N HIS A 170 -26.46 -20.54 -7.65
CA HIS A 170 -26.18 -19.20 -8.20
C HIS A 170 -26.87 -18.11 -7.40
N LEU A 171 -28.14 -18.31 -7.04
CA LEU A 171 -28.88 -17.37 -6.21
C LEU A 171 -28.21 -17.17 -4.84
N TYR A 172 -27.82 -18.27 -4.18
CA TYR A 172 -27.16 -18.21 -2.87
C TYR A 172 -25.81 -17.49 -2.92
N PHE A 173 -25.03 -17.66 -4.00
CA PHE A 173 -23.81 -16.88 -4.22
C PHE A 173 -24.09 -15.38 -4.37
N VAL A 174 -25.09 -15.00 -5.16
CA VAL A 174 -25.47 -13.61 -5.36
C VAL A 174 -25.94 -12.98 -4.05
N VAL A 175 -26.82 -13.67 -3.32
CA VAL A 175 -27.35 -13.17 -2.04
C VAL A 175 -26.25 -13.07 -0.98
N SER A 176 -25.29 -13.99 -0.97
CA SER A 176 -24.10 -13.91 -0.11
C SER A 176 -23.24 -12.68 -0.42
N ALA A 177 -23.01 -12.37 -1.70
CA ALA A 177 -22.27 -11.16 -2.12
C ALA A 177 -22.99 -9.88 -1.67
N VAL A 178 -24.32 -9.86 -1.76
CA VAL A 178 -25.14 -8.73 -1.27
C VAL A 178 -25.00 -8.57 0.24
N CYS A 179 -25.03 -9.67 1.01
CA CYS A 179 -24.85 -9.64 2.47
C CYS A 179 -23.53 -8.96 2.87
N ILE A 180 -22.40 -9.36 2.28
CA ILE A 180 -21.11 -8.76 2.62
C ILE A 180 -21.00 -7.29 2.17
N LEU A 181 -21.54 -6.93 1.01
CA LEU A 181 -21.53 -5.54 0.53
C LEU A 181 -22.27 -4.62 1.50
N ILE A 182 -23.47 -5.01 1.93
CA ILE A 182 -24.27 -4.24 2.89
C ILE A 182 -23.58 -4.23 4.25
N GLY A 183 -23.06 -5.36 4.72
CA GLY A 183 -22.31 -5.46 5.97
C GLY A 183 -21.14 -4.47 6.01
N ALA A 184 -20.23 -4.55 5.03
CA ALA A 184 -18.99 -3.77 5.02
C ALA A 184 -19.25 -2.26 4.92
N THR A 185 -20.13 -1.85 4.01
CA THR A 185 -20.48 -0.44 3.80
C THR A 185 -21.24 0.14 5.00
N THR A 186 -22.07 -0.66 5.68
CA THR A 186 -22.79 -0.21 6.88
C THR A 186 -21.85 -0.10 8.08
N THR A 187 -21.03 -1.13 8.33
CA THR A 187 -20.04 -1.15 9.41
C THR A 187 -19.16 0.09 9.31
N HIS A 188 -18.47 0.27 8.19
CA HIS A 188 -17.57 1.40 7.99
C HIS A 188 -18.31 2.75 7.91
N GLY A 189 -19.32 2.85 7.05
CA GLY A 189 -20.00 4.11 6.80
C GLY A 189 -20.81 4.59 8.00
N LEU A 190 -21.90 3.88 8.28
CA LEU A 190 -22.85 4.26 9.32
C LEU A 190 -22.30 4.03 10.73
N GLY A 191 -21.59 2.93 10.97
CA GLY A 191 -21.03 2.61 12.28
C GLY A 191 -20.03 3.68 12.76
N GLY A 192 -19.17 4.17 11.87
CA GLY A 192 -18.26 5.25 12.18
C GLY A 192 -18.93 6.63 12.26
N GLN A 193 -19.93 6.91 11.42
CA GLN A 193 -20.73 8.13 11.53
C GLN A 193 -21.46 8.21 12.88
N LEU A 194 -22.12 7.14 13.32
CA LEU A 194 -22.82 7.12 14.60
C LEU A 194 -21.87 7.32 15.77
N ARG A 195 -20.64 6.80 15.69
CA ARG A 195 -19.65 6.92 16.76
C ARG A 195 -19.00 8.30 16.85
N TYR A 196 -18.67 8.89 15.70
CA TYR A 196 -17.80 10.08 15.62
C TYR A 196 -18.47 11.32 15.03
N ALA A 197 -19.75 11.29 14.64
CA ALA A 197 -20.46 12.51 14.26
C ALA A 197 -20.86 13.31 15.51
N SER A 198 -20.36 14.53 15.68
CA SER A 198 -20.80 15.47 16.73
C SER A 198 -22.16 16.11 16.41
N ALA A 199 -22.95 16.42 17.44
CA ALA A 199 -24.19 17.18 17.29
C ALA A 199 -23.86 18.61 16.87
N LYS A 200 -24.71 19.20 16.03
CA LYS A 200 -24.61 20.58 15.56
C LYS A 200 -25.07 21.50 16.71
N GLU A 201 -24.26 21.69 17.74
CA GLU A 201 -24.52 22.77 18.70
C GLU A 201 -24.18 24.10 18.03
N VAL A 202 -25.12 25.03 18.14
CA VAL A 202 -25.11 26.33 17.48
C VAL A 202 -23.90 27.12 17.97
N GLY A 203 -23.01 27.51 17.04
CA GLY A 203 -21.93 28.48 17.30
C GLY A 203 -20.49 27.94 17.33
N ALA A 204 -20.24 26.63 17.24
CA ALA A 204 -18.87 26.10 17.15
C ALA A 204 -18.43 25.90 15.69
N GLU A 205 -17.34 26.58 15.27
CA GLU A 205 -16.70 26.33 13.98
C GLU A 205 -16.21 24.86 13.89
N ILE A 206 -16.59 24.21 12.80
CA ILE A 206 -16.65 22.76 12.63
C ILE A 206 -15.26 22.20 12.26
N SER A 207 -14.64 21.40 13.14
CA SER A 207 -13.50 20.54 12.79
C SER A 207 -13.97 19.28 12.02
N GLN A 208 -13.12 18.76 11.11
CA GLN A 208 -13.54 17.74 10.14
C GLN A 208 -13.82 16.35 10.75
N ARG A 209 -15.03 15.88 10.45
CA ARG A 209 -15.69 14.66 10.93
C ARG A 209 -15.37 13.41 10.09
N TRP A 210 -15.69 12.23 10.64
CA TRP A 210 -15.68 10.92 9.96
C TRP A 210 -16.24 10.98 8.53
N ARG A 211 -15.45 10.53 7.54
CA ARG A 211 -15.85 10.44 6.13
C ARG A 211 -15.88 8.98 5.68
N PHE A 212 -16.81 8.66 4.78
CA PHE A 212 -16.85 7.32 4.17
C PHE A 212 -15.53 7.01 3.44
N PHE A 213 -14.95 7.98 2.74
CA PHE A 213 -13.66 7.85 2.09
C PHE A 213 -12.62 8.72 2.79
N GLN A 214 -11.69 8.08 3.51
CA GLN A 214 -10.66 8.75 4.32
C GLN A 214 -9.33 7.96 4.34
N PRO A 215 -8.66 7.78 3.18
CA PRO A 215 -7.42 7.02 3.11
C PRO A 215 -6.30 7.68 3.92
N PHE A 216 -5.56 6.89 4.69
CA PHE A 216 -4.41 7.31 5.52
C PHE A 216 -4.72 8.34 6.63
N GLN A 217 -6.00 8.60 6.92
CA GLN A 217 -6.46 9.43 8.04
C GLN A 217 -6.89 8.53 9.21
N GLY A 218 -7.00 9.04 10.44
CA GLY A 218 -7.50 8.26 11.59
C GLY A 218 -6.46 7.47 12.40
N GLY A 219 -5.17 7.63 12.10
CA GLY A 219 -4.07 6.93 12.78
C GLY A 219 -3.63 5.63 12.09
N VAL A 220 -2.41 5.17 12.39
CA VAL A 220 -1.77 4.03 11.70
C VAL A 220 -2.51 2.71 11.92
N VAL A 221 -2.97 2.45 13.14
CA VAL A 221 -3.71 1.22 13.47
C VAL A 221 -5.07 1.19 12.76
N PHE A 222 -5.77 2.33 12.70
CA PHE A 222 -6.98 2.48 11.90
C PHE A 222 -6.72 2.24 10.41
N ALA A 223 -5.70 2.89 9.83
CA ALA A 223 -5.39 2.75 8.41
C ALA A 223 -5.00 1.31 8.04
N ALA A 224 -4.23 0.62 8.89
CA ALA A 224 -3.86 -0.78 8.69
C ALA A 224 -5.06 -1.73 8.77
N THR A 225 -5.92 -1.56 9.79
CA THR A 225 -7.13 -2.39 9.95
C THR A 225 -8.16 -2.14 8.83
N GLN A 226 -8.28 -0.91 8.33
CA GLN A 226 -9.06 -0.58 7.14
C GLN A 226 -8.50 -1.23 5.87
N ALA A 227 -7.18 -1.13 5.64
CA ALA A 227 -6.54 -1.74 4.48
C ALA A 227 -6.75 -3.26 4.46
N LEU A 228 -6.53 -3.92 5.60
CA LEU A 228 -6.75 -5.36 5.74
C LEU A 228 -8.23 -5.75 5.60
N GLY A 229 -9.13 -4.99 6.23
CA GLY A 229 -10.58 -5.21 6.14
C GLY A 229 -11.12 -5.09 4.72
N TRP A 230 -10.70 -4.07 3.96
CA TRP A 230 -11.11 -3.86 2.57
C TRP A 230 -10.42 -4.81 1.58
N ALA A 231 -9.19 -5.23 1.86
CA ALA A 231 -8.50 -6.26 1.07
C ALA A 231 -9.23 -7.60 1.17
N LEU A 232 -9.53 -8.06 2.40
CA LEU A 232 -10.28 -9.30 2.63
C LEU A 232 -11.71 -9.23 2.08
N PHE A 233 -12.38 -8.08 2.20
CA PHE A 233 -13.67 -7.83 1.55
C PHE A 233 -13.59 -8.04 0.04
N SER A 234 -12.61 -7.40 -0.61
CA SER A 234 -12.43 -7.45 -2.07
C SER A 234 -12.07 -8.85 -2.54
N SER A 235 -11.17 -9.55 -1.82
CA SER A 235 -10.84 -10.95 -2.07
C SER A 235 -12.07 -11.85 -1.96
N SER A 236 -12.92 -11.64 -0.95
CA SER A 236 -14.15 -12.41 -0.78
C SER A 236 -15.12 -12.20 -1.94
N LEU A 237 -15.29 -10.96 -2.42
CA LEU A 237 -16.16 -10.67 -3.56
C LEU A 237 -15.65 -11.32 -4.85
N ILE A 238 -14.33 -11.25 -5.09
CA ILE A 238 -13.67 -11.91 -6.22
C ILE A 238 -13.85 -13.43 -6.14
N SER A 239 -13.69 -14.02 -4.95
CA SER A 239 -13.90 -15.46 -4.75
C SER A 239 -15.34 -15.88 -5.00
N ILE A 240 -16.35 -15.09 -4.60
CA ILE A 240 -17.76 -15.37 -4.92
C ILE A 240 -18.00 -15.31 -6.43
N ILE A 241 -17.46 -14.31 -7.12
CA ILE A 241 -17.55 -14.18 -8.58
C ILE A 241 -16.90 -15.41 -9.26
N TYR A 242 -15.71 -15.81 -8.80
CA TYR A 242 -15.03 -17.01 -9.27
C TYR A 242 -15.86 -18.28 -9.06
N LEU A 243 -16.51 -18.44 -7.90
CA LEU A 243 -17.40 -19.56 -7.61
C LEU A 243 -18.63 -19.60 -8.54
N ILE A 244 -19.23 -18.43 -8.82
CA ILE A 244 -20.32 -18.30 -9.81
C ILE A 244 -19.86 -18.76 -11.20
N PHE A 245 -18.70 -18.27 -11.66
CA PHE A 245 -18.15 -18.66 -12.97
C PHE A 245 -17.75 -20.13 -13.04
N SER A 246 -17.15 -20.66 -11.98
CA SER A 246 -16.73 -22.06 -11.90
C SER A 246 -17.94 -23.00 -11.95
N LEU A 247 -19.02 -22.64 -11.24
CA LEU A 247 -20.28 -23.36 -11.28
C LEU A 247 -20.92 -23.33 -12.67
N ALA A 248 -20.93 -22.16 -13.33
CA ALA A 248 -21.47 -22.01 -14.69
C ALA A 248 -20.72 -22.82 -15.75
N ARG A 249 -19.42 -23.09 -15.53
CA ARG A 249 -18.57 -23.88 -16.43
C ARG A 249 -18.50 -25.37 -16.06
N GLY A 250 -19.23 -25.83 -15.04
CA GLY A 250 -19.19 -27.21 -14.57
C GLY A 250 -17.83 -27.64 -13.98
N MET A 251 -16.98 -26.70 -13.58
CA MET A 251 -15.66 -27.00 -13.01
C MET A 251 -15.79 -27.24 -11.51
N ALA A 252 -15.47 -28.45 -11.04
CA ALA A 252 -15.75 -28.91 -9.68
C ALA A 252 -14.49 -29.07 -8.79
N TYR A 253 -13.43 -28.28 -8.97
CA TYR A 253 -12.25 -28.42 -8.12
C TYR A 253 -12.43 -27.69 -6.76
N CYS A 254 -12.56 -28.46 -5.67
CA CYS A 254 -12.53 -28.00 -4.27
C CYS A 254 -13.55 -26.89 -3.92
N ILE A 255 -14.77 -26.89 -4.48
CA ILE A 255 -15.81 -25.86 -4.20
C ILE A 255 -16.02 -25.65 -2.69
N ARG A 256 -16.02 -26.74 -1.90
CA ARG A 256 -16.15 -26.70 -0.43
C ARG A 256 -15.04 -25.89 0.25
N CYS A 257 -13.81 -26.07 -0.20
CA CYS A 257 -12.61 -25.40 0.31
C CYS A 257 -12.69 -23.90 0.03
N TRP A 258 -13.10 -23.55 -1.19
CA TRP A 258 -13.28 -22.18 -1.62
C TRP A 258 -14.45 -21.50 -0.91
N VAL A 259 -15.57 -22.18 -0.72
CA VAL A 259 -16.73 -21.70 0.03
C VAL A 259 -16.35 -21.41 1.49
N PHE A 260 -15.63 -22.32 2.14
CA PHE A 260 -15.18 -22.14 3.52
C PHE A 260 -14.16 -21.00 3.67
N ALA A 261 -13.17 -20.94 2.77
CA ALA A 261 -12.17 -19.87 2.76
C ALA A 261 -12.83 -18.50 2.51
N THR A 262 -13.77 -18.43 1.58
CA THR A 262 -14.52 -17.21 1.26
C THR A 262 -15.37 -16.78 2.45
N GLY A 263 -16.18 -17.67 3.04
CA GLY A 263 -16.98 -17.35 4.22
C GLY A 263 -16.14 -16.89 5.42
N SER A 264 -14.98 -17.50 5.62
CA SER A 264 -14.02 -17.09 6.67
C SER A 264 -13.45 -15.69 6.40
N ALA A 265 -13.03 -15.40 5.15
CA ALA A 265 -12.53 -14.10 4.76
C ALA A 265 -13.60 -13.00 4.90
N MET A 266 -14.88 -13.32 4.61
CA MET A 266 -16.00 -12.41 4.80
C MET A 266 -16.18 -11.99 6.27
N LEU A 267 -16.12 -12.97 7.19
CA LEU A 267 -16.23 -12.73 8.63
C LEU A 267 -15.06 -11.91 9.15
N ILE A 268 -13.84 -12.31 8.79
CA ILE A 268 -12.60 -11.63 9.23
C ILE A 268 -12.57 -10.19 8.69
N SER A 269 -13.04 -9.95 7.46
CA SER A 269 -13.19 -8.59 6.91
C SER A 269 -14.10 -7.71 7.79
N GLN A 270 -15.27 -8.21 8.22
CA GLN A 270 -16.16 -7.44 9.09
C GLN A 270 -15.56 -7.16 10.46
N LEU A 271 -14.82 -8.12 11.03
CA LEU A 271 -14.11 -7.90 12.29
C LEU A 271 -13.07 -6.78 12.16
N PHE A 272 -12.26 -6.78 11.09
CA PHE A 272 -11.29 -5.71 10.86
C PHE A 272 -11.96 -4.35 10.61
N LEU A 273 -13.03 -4.28 9.83
CA LEU A 273 -13.79 -3.04 9.63
C LEU A 273 -14.43 -2.56 10.93
N GLY A 274 -14.99 -3.45 11.74
CA GLY A 274 -15.57 -3.13 13.04
C GLY A 274 -14.54 -2.61 14.05
N VAL A 275 -13.43 -3.33 14.21
CA VAL A 275 -12.30 -2.95 15.09
C VAL A 275 -11.69 -1.63 14.62
N SER A 276 -11.58 -1.41 13.31
CA SER A 276 -10.99 -0.18 12.80
C SER A 276 -11.70 1.06 13.33
N ILE A 277 -13.04 1.05 13.38
CA ILE A 277 -13.83 2.18 13.90
C ILE A 277 -13.38 2.53 15.31
N TRP A 278 -13.09 1.55 16.16
CA TRP A 278 -12.65 1.79 17.55
C TRP A 278 -11.22 2.32 17.64
N MET A 279 -10.41 2.06 16.62
CA MET A 279 -9.01 2.48 16.53
C MET A 279 -8.84 3.86 15.89
N PHE A 280 -9.94 4.50 15.45
CA PHE A 280 -9.92 5.81 14.82
C PHE A 280 -9.52 6.90 15.82
N LYS A 281 -8.45 7.64 15.48
CA LYS A 281 -7.97 8.81 16.21
C LYS A 281 -8.36 10.09 15.47
N ASP A 282 -9.14 10.93 16.13
CA ASP A 282 -9.52 12.26 15.63
C ASP A 282 -8.35 13.22 15.85
N ASP A 283 -7.64 13.57 14.78
CA ASP A 283 -6.37 14.31 14.86
C ASP A 283 -6.64 15.82 14.84
N ILE A 284 -7.24 16.33 15.92
CA ILE A 284 -7.57 17.75 16.15
C ILE A 284 -6.33 18.66 15.92
N ARG A 285 -5.12 18.15 16.15
CA ARG A 285 -3.86 18.90 15.97
C ARG A 285 -3.47 19.15 14.51
N SER A 286 -3.99 18.37 13.57
CA SER A 286 -3.70 18.56 12.14
C SER A 286 -4.53 19.69 11.49
N GLY A 287 -5.73 19.95 12.03
CA GLY A 287 -6.64 21.01 11.56
C GLY A 287 -6.12 22.43 11.83
N ILE A 288 -5.47 22.65 12.98
CA ILE A 288 -4.92 23.96 13.35
C ILE A 288 -3.81 24.41 12.38
N LYS A 289 -3.04 23.48 11.81
CA LYS A 289 -2.03 23.80 10.78
C LYS A 289 -2.62 23.97 9.38
N ALA A 290 -3.78 23.39 9.10
CA ALA A 290 -4.41 23.43 7.77
C ALA A 290 -5.19 24.74 7.52
N VAL A 291 -5.73 25.37 8.57
CA VAL A 291 -6.47 26.66 8.46
C VAL A 291 -5.57 27.82 8.02
N GLN A 292 -4.25 27.70 8.22
CA GLN A 292 -3.27 28.71 7.76
C GLN A 292 -2.71 28.46 6.35
N GLN A 293 -3.10 27.40 5.64
CA GLN A 293 -2.58 27.15 4.29
C GLN A 293 -3.59 27.52 3.20
N PRO A 294 -3.21 28.36 2.22
CA PRO A 294 -4.08 28.69 1.10
C PRO A 294 -4.43 27.44 0.29
N LYS A 295 -5.65 27.40 -0.26
CA LYS A 295 -6.14 26.31 -1.12
C LYS A 295 -5.13 26.05 -2.24
N ALA A 296 -4.54 24.86 -2.23
CA ALA A 296 -3.56 24.43 -3.23
C ALA A 296 -4.20 24.46 -4.64
N THR A 297 -3.60 25.23 -5.55
CA THR A 297 -3.98 25.30 -6.96
C THR A 297 -3.76 23.95 -7.67
N ALA A 298 -4.38 23.72 -8.82
CA ALA A 298 -4.13 22.51 -9.64
C ALA A 298 -2.63 22.32 -9.95
N ALA A 299 -1.88 23.42 -10.11
CA ALA A 299 -0.42 23.41 -10.25
C ALA A 299 0.31 22.94 -8.97
N ALA A 300 -0.19 23.30 -7.78
CA ALA A 300 0.35 22.81 -6.51
C ALA A 300 0.00 21.33 -6.27
N ALA A 301 -1.17 20.87 -6.72
CA ALA A 301 -1.53 19.45 -6.71
C ALA A 301 -0.65 18.64 -7.67
N ALA A 302 -0.40 19.15 -8.89
CA ALA A 302 0.50 18.54 -9.87
C ALA A 302 1.96 18.50 -9.38
N LYS A 303 2.42 19.56 -8.69
CA LYS A 303 3.74 19.58 -8.03
C LYS A 303 3.80 18.61 -6.84
N ARG A 304 2.68 18.40 -6.15
CA ARG A 304 2.59 17.43 -5.05
C ARG A 304 2.58 15.99 -5.56
N THR A 305 1.98 15.71 -6.72
CA THR A 305 2.04 14.38 -7.35
C THR A 305 3.39 14.11 -8.01
N SER A 306 4.03 15.11 -8.63
CA SER A 306 5.36 14.94 -9.25
C SER A 306 6.46 14.54 -8.25
N ILE A 307 6.31 14.90 -6.98
CA ILE A 307 7.19 14.47 -5.88
C ILE A 307 7.15 12.96 -5.62
N TRP A 308 6.04 12.29 -5.90
CA TRP A 308 5.91 10.84 -5.69
C TRP A 308 6.53 10.05 -6.83
N ILE A 309 6.45 10.55 -8.06
CA ILE A 309 6.81 9.76 -9.25
C ILE A 309 8.26 9.25 -9.19
N PRO A 310 9.30 10.06 -8.92
CA PRO A 310 10.67 9.56 -8.84
C PRO A 310 10.85 8.46 -7.79
N ILE A 311 10.23 8.60 -6.61
CA ILE A 311 10.30 7.59 -5.55
C ILE A 311 9.57 6.31 -5.96
N LEU A 312 8.38 6.41 -6.55
CA LEU A 312 7.66 5.25 -7.05
C LEU A 312 8.47 4.53 -8.13
N MET A 313 9.13 5.27 -9.03
CA MET A 313 9.98 4.69 -10.08
C MET A 313 11.25 4.03 -9.53
N MET A 314 11.80 4.49 -8.41
CA MET A 314 12.96 3.83 -7.78
C MET A 314 12.58 2.57 -6.99
N TYR A 315 11.42 2.58 -6.31
CA TYR A 315 11.07 1.58 -5.29
C TYR A 315 9.98 0.57 -5.71
N LEU A 316 9.13 0.87 -6.70
CA LEU A 316 8.04 -0.01 -7.14
C LEU A 316 8.25 -0.88 -8.39
N PRO A 317 9.23 -0.68 -9.31
CA PRO A 317 9.26 -1.43 -10.58
C PRO A 317 9.14 -2.94 -10.43
N VAL A 318 9.89 -3.52 -9.47
CA VAL A 318 9.86 -4.96 -9.21
C VAL A 318 8.50 -5.41 -8.70
N HIS A 319 7.86 -4.63 -7.82
CA HIS A 319 6.54 -4.94 -7.29
C HIS A 319 5.47 -4.83 -8.37
N ILE A 320 5.56 -3.82 -9.25
CA ILE A 320 4.64 -3.66 -10.39
C ILE A 320 4.78 -4.86 -11.33
N PHE A 321 6.01 -5.26 -11.67
CA PHE A 321 6.27 -6.42 -12.52
C PHE A 321 5.66 -7.69 -11.93
N PHE A 322 6.00 -8.02 -10.67
CA PHE A 322 5.49 -9.23 -10.04
C PHE A 322 3.98 -9.18 -9.80
N THR A 323 3.42 -8.02 -9.46
CA THR A 323 1.96 -7.88 -9.32
C THR A 323 1.26 -8.15 -10.66
N ALA A 324 1.77 -7.59 -11.76
CA ALA A 324 1.24 -7.85 -13.09
C ALA A 324 1.39 -9.32 -13.50
N LEU A 325 2.55 -9.92 -13.20
CA LEU A 325 2.82 -11.34 -13.41
C LEU A 325 1.79 -12.20 -12.69
N PHE A 326 1.69 -12.07 -11.36
CA PHE A 326 0.76 -12.84 -10.54
C PHE A 326 -0.70 -12.59 -10.92
N ALA A 327 -1.08 -11.34 -11.20
CA ALA A 327 -2.44 -11.02 -11.66
C ALA A 327 -2.77 -11.73 -12.98
N THR A 328 -1.80 -11.83 -13.91
CA THR A 328 -1.98 -12.57 -15.16
C THR A 328 -2.22 -14.06 -14.91
N PHE A 329 -1.42 -14.70 -14.04
CA PHE A 329 -1.62 -16.10 -13.67
C PHE A 329 -2.92 -16.34 -12.88
N ALA A 330 -3.45 -15.31 -12.23
CA ALA A 330 -4.74 -15.38 -11.52
C ALA A 330 -5.95 -15.31 -12.47
N VAL A 331 -5.83 -14.62 -13.61
CA VAL A 331 -6.95 -14.37 -14.54
C VAL A 331 -6.89 -15.14 -15.86
N VAL A 332 -5.70 -15.61 -16.26
CA VAL A 332 -5.44 -16.29 -17.54
C VAL A 332 -4.97 -17.73 -17.29
N PRO A 333 -5.41 -18.73 -18.09
CA PRO A 333 -4.92 -20.09 -17.92
C PRO A 333 -3.39 -20.18 -18.02
N VAL A 334 -2.78 -21.05 -17.20
CA VAL A 334 -1.32 -21.16 -17.00
C VAL A 334 -0.55 -21.25 -18.32
N ALA A 335 -1.03 -21.99 -19.31
CA ALA A 335 -0.37 -22.11 -20.62
C ALA A 335 -0.29 -20.76 -21.36
N TYR A 336 -1.39 -20.00 -21.39
CA TYR A 336 -1.43 -18.69 -22.04
C TYR A 336 -0.67 -17.63 -21.24
N ALA A 337 -0.80 -17.62 -19.91
CA ALA A 337 -0.04 -16.72 -19.05
C ALA A 337 1.47 -16.94 -19.22
N SER A 338 1.92 -18.20 -19.23
CA SER A 338 3.30 -18.57 -19.51
C SER A 338 3.73 -18.14 -20.92
N ALA A 339 2.92 -18.36 -21.94
CA ALA A 339 3.22 -17.94 -23.31
C ALA A 339 3.35 -16.40 -23.44
N ILE A 340 2.47 -15.64 -22.79
CA ILE A 340 2.52 -14.16 -22.76
C ILE A 340 3.81 -13.68 -22.10
N TRP A 341 4.15 -14.21 -20.92
CA TRP A 341 5.31 -13.74 -20.18
C TRP A 341 6.62 -14.24 -20.78
N ILE A 342 6.73 -15.52 -21.12
CA ILE A 342 7.94 -16.06 -21.75
C ILE A 342 8.11 -15.43 -23.13
N GLY A 343 7.09 -15.46 -23.98
CA GLY A 343 7.16 -14.88 -25.33
C GLY A 343 7.38 -13.37 -25.31
N GLY A 344 6.59 -12.64 -24.51
CA GLY A 344 6.68 -11.18 -24.41
C GLY A 344 8.01 -10.71 -23.81
N CYS A 345 8.46 -11.31 -22.70
CA CYS A 345 9.77 -10.98 -22.14
C CYS A 345 10.88 -11.43 -23.11
N LEU A 346 10.84 -12.62 -23.69
CA LEU A 346 11.88 -13.06 -24.62
C LEU A 346 12.02 -12.09 -25.80
N ILE A 347 10.92 -11.74 -26.46
CA ILE A 347 10.93 -10.80 -27.60
C ILE A 347 11.43 -9.42 -27.14
N TYR A 348 10.92 -8.90 -26.02
CA TYR A 348 11.34 -7.59 -25.52
C TYR A 348 12.83 -7.58 -25.12
N TYR A 349 13.31 -8.54 -24.33
CA TYR A 349 14.69 -8.56 -23.85
C TYR A 349 15.67 -8.89 -24.99
N LEU A 350 15.33 -9.76 -25.94
CA LEU A 350 16.16 -10.00 -27.13
C LEU A 350 16.25 -8.77 -28.04
N SER A 351 15.14 -8.06 -28.28
CA SER A 351 15.17 -6.85 -29.10
C SER A 351 15.94 -5.70 -28.45
N THR A 352 16.13 -5.75 -27.13
CA THR A 352 16.73 -4.67 -26.35
C THR A 352 18.14 -4.96 -25.84
N ILE A 353 18.66 -6.19 -25.97
CA ILE A 353 20.03 -6.55 -25.56
C ILE A 353 21.10 -6.20 -26.62
N PHE A 354 20.69 -5.91 -27.85
CA PHE A 354 21.63 -5.71 -28.96
C PHE A 354 22.57 -4.51 -28.76
N GLY A 355 23.87 -4.78 -28.78
CA GLY A 355 24.93 -3.79 -28.54
C GLY A 355 25.30 -3.61 -27.07
N GLU A 356 25.00 -4.61 -26.23
CA GLU A 356 25.41 -4.70 -24.82
C GLU A 356 25.14 -3.39 -24.07
N PRO A 357 23.88 -2.92 -24.00
CA PRO A 357 23.54 -1.62 -23.44
C PRO A 357 24.01 -1.43 -22.00
N GLU A 358 24.13 -2.51 -21.23
CA GLU A 358 24.71 -2.54 -19.89
C GLU A 358 26.18 -2.10 -19.86
N HIS A 359 26.90 -2.20 -20.97
CA HIS A 359 28.30 -1.78 -21.11
C HIS A 359 28.44 -0.48 -21.91
N THR A 360 27.63 -0.31 -22.95
CA THR A 360 27.75 0.80 -23.91
C THR A 360 26.91 2.02 -23.55
N GLY A 361 25.90 1.88 -22.69
CA GLY A 361 24.93 2.95 -22.40
C GLY A 361 23.96 3.23 -23.55
N LYS A 362 23.90 2.36 -24.57
CA LYS A 362 23.06 2.55 -25.77
C LYS A 362 21.57 2.76 -25.50
N ARG A 363 21.08 2.32 -24.33
CA ARG A 363 19.69 2.50 -23.88
C ARG A 363 19.48 3.75 -23.02
N GLU A 364 20.47 4.63 -22.90
CA GLU A 364 20.28 5.92 -22.25
C GLU A 364 19.17 6.71 -22.97
N TRP A 365 18.26 7.30 -22.21
CA TRP A 365 17.19 8.14 -22.73
C TRP A 365 17.38 9.55 -22.18
N PRO A 366 18.02 10.46 -22.96
CA PRO A 366 18.40 11.78 -22.46
C PRO A 366 17.23 12.59 -21.90
N ALA A 367 16.12 12.66 -22.62
CA ALA A 367 14.94 13.40 -22.17
C ALA A 367 14.36 12.85 -20.86
N PHE A 368 14.34 11.53 -20.69
CA PHE A 368 13.90 10.90 -19.45
C PHE A 368 14.88 11.17 -18.30
N LYS A 369 16.18 11.05 -18.56
CA LYS A 369 17.24 11.30 -17.57
C LYS A 369 17.20 12.75 -17.08
N ASP A 370 17.01 13.72 -17.97
CA ASP A 370 16.89 15.14 -17.62
C ASP A 370 15.61 15.44 -16.84
N TRP A 371 14.48 14.85 -17.27
CA TRP A 371 13.23 14.94 -16.51
C TRP A 371 13.39 14.34 -15.11
N PHE A 372 13.98 13.15 -14.99
CA PHE A 372 14.19 12.47 -13.72
C PHE A 372 15.11 13.28 -12.81
N ALA A 373 16.26 13.74 -13.32
CA ALA A 373 17.21 14.58 -12.60
C ALA A 373 16.56 15.86 -12.05
N SER A 374 15.72 16.52 -12.85
CA SER A 374 15.02 17.76 -12.47
C SER A 374 13.97 17.54 -11.36
N ASN A 375 13.42 16.33 -11.24
CA ASN A 375 12.41 15.98 -10.24
C ASN A 375 13.00 15.24 -9.02
N LEU A 376 14.22 14.69 -9.13
CA LEU A 376 14.81 13.82 -8.12
C LEU A 376 15.08 14.53 -6.80
N GLN A 377 15.81 15.65 -6.79
CA GLN A 377 16.14 16.34 -5.54
C GLN A 377 14.91 16.91 -4.82
N PRO A 378 13.93 17.55 -5.49
CA PRO A 378 12.65 17.91 -4.86
C PRO A 378 11.92 16.71 -4.25
N ALA A 379 11.88 15.58 -4.97
CA ALA A 379 11.27 14.35 -4.47
C ALA A 379 11.99 13.84 -3.21
N LEU A 380 13.32 13.70 -3.26
CA LEU A 380 14.10 13.25 -2.10
C LEU A 380 13.98 14.22 -0.92
N ASN A 381 14.01 15.54 -1.14
CA ASN A 381 13.79 16.51 -0.05
C ASN A 381 12.42 16.33 0.61
N ALA A 382 11.35 16.16 -0.18
CA ALA A 382 10.01 15.97 0.37
C ALA A 382 9.86 14.65 1.14
N TRP A 383 10.56 13.60 0.70
CA TRP A 383 10.45 12.26 1.29
C TRP A 383 11.40 12.02 2.47
N MET A 384 12.66 12.44 2.31
CA MET A 384 13.78 12.21 3.23
C MET A 384 13.96 13.36 4.23
N GLY A 385 13.44 14.56 3.89
CA GLY A 385 13.53 15.78 4.69
C GLY A 385 14.53 16.76 4.11
N THR A 386 15.81 16.38 4.07
CA THR A 386 16.89 17.19 3.49
C THR A 386 17.86 16.33 2.71
N VAL A 387 18.30 16.84 1.57
CA VAL A 387 19.39 16.28 0.77
C VAL A 387 20.45 17.35 0.58
N GLU A 388 21.63 17.10 1.15
CA GLU A 388 22.78 18.00 1.10
C GLU A 388 23.91 17.32 0.33
N VAL A 389 24.56 18.07 -0.57
CA VAL A 389 25.82 17.66 -1.21
C VAL A 389 26.87 18.69 -0.79
N VAL A 390 27.97 18.22 -0.21
CA VAL A 390 29.07 19.04 0.30
C VAL A 390 30.34 18.62 -0.39
N TYR A 391 31.16 19.59 -0.80
CA TYR A 391 32.52 19.35 -1.26
C TYR A 391 33.50 19.77 -0.16
N ASP A 392 34.38 18.87 0.24
CA ASP A 392 35.37 19.10 1.30
C ASP A 392 36.64 19.81 0.81
N GLY A 393 36.82 19.92 -0.51
CA GLY A 393 37.99 20.53 -1.12
C GLY A 393 37.90 22.04 -1.24
N ASN A 394 39.06 22.69 -1.20
CA ASN A 394 39.18 24.15 -1.35
C ASN A 394 39.35 24.59 -2.82
N VAL A 395 39.65 23.65 -3.72
CA VAL A 395 39.90 23.91 -5.14
C VAL A 395 38.87 23.15 -5.99
N PRO A 396 38.20 23.81 -6.96
CA PRO A 396 37.29 23.14 -7.87
C PRO A 396 37.97 21.99 -8.64
N LEU A 397 37.23 20.93 -8.90
CA LEU A 397 37.72 19.84 -9.76
C LEU A 397 37.80 20.30 -11.22
N ASP A 398 38.91 20.00 -11.88
CA ASP A 398 39.14 20.30 -13.29
C ASP A 398 38.34 19.34 -14.18
N PRO A 399 37.37 19.80 -15.00
CA PRO A 399 36.56 18.94 -15.86
C PRO A 399 37.33 18.21 -16.98
N SER A 400 38.56 18.65 -17.29
CA SER A 400 39.41 18.01 -18.29
C SER A 400 40.12 16.75 -17.77
N LYS A 401 40.19 16.58 -16.45
CA LYS A 401 40.84 15.42 -15.80
C LYS A 401 39.87 14.25 -15.63
N LYS A 402 40.44 13.07 -15.42
CA LYS A 402 39.68 11.85 -15.16
C LYS A 402 39.50 11.57 -13.68
N TYR A 403 38.31 11.11 -13.28
CA TYR A 403 37.98 10.85 -11.87
C TYR A 403 37.26 9.52 -11.65
N VAL A 404 37.59 8.85 -10.56
CA VAL A 404 36.89 7.68 -10.05
C VAL A 404 36.30 8.04 -8.69
N PHE A 405 35.00 8.30 -8.64
CA PHE A 405 34.26 8.58 -7.42
C PHE A 405 33.95 7.26 -6.70
N GLY A 406 34.59 7.05 -5.56
CA GLY A 406 34.37 5.88 -4.71
C GLY A 406 33.35 6.21 -3.62
N TYR A 407 32.10 5.80 -3.84
CA TYR A 407 30.98 6.01 -2.93
C TYR A 407 30.96 4.97 -1.81
N ALA A 408 30.79 5.41 -0.57
CA ALA A 408 30.62 4.57 0.60
C ALA A 408 29.57 5.16 1.56
N PRO A 409 28.73 4.34 2.22
CA PRO A 409 28.64 2.88 2.12
C PRO A 409 27.54 2.45 1.12
N HIS A 410 27.46 1.16 0.78
CA HIS A 410 26.48 0.64 -0.17
C HIS A 410 25.02 0.73 0.32
N GLY A 411 24.75 0.49 1.60
CA GLY A 411 23.36 0.34 2.08
C GLY A 411 22.56 -0.77 1.38
N LEU A 412 21.28 -0.93 1.74
CA LEU A 412 20.40 -1.92 1.10
C LEU A 412 19.97 -1.47 -0.31
N PHE A 413 19.79 -0.17 -0.49
CA PHE A 413 19.53 0.48 -1.78
C PHE A 413 20.36 1.76 -1.82
N PRO A 414 21.58 1.77 -2.39
CA PRO A 414 22.40 2.97 -2.48
C PRO A 414 21.73 3.94 -3.45
N ILE A 415 20.99 4.93 -2.96
CA ILE A 415 20.44 6.04 -3.75
C ILE A 415 21.59 6.86 -4.32
N GLY A 416 22.57 7.18 -3.48
CA GLY A 416 23.69 8.05 -3.86
C GLY A 416 24.59 7.45 -4.95
N GLY A 417 24.83 6.14 -4.96
CA GLY A 417 25.68 5.49 -5.96
C GLY A 417 25.27 5.79 -7.42
N PRO A 418 24.06 5.39 -7.86
CA PRO A 418 23.56 5.62 -9.20
C PRO A 418 23.05 7.05 -9.47
N TYR A 419 22.60 7.78 -8.45
CA TYR A 419 21.83 9.01 -8.69
C TYR A 419 22.45 10.31 -8.15
N LEU A 420 23.52 10.26 -7.34
CA LEU A 420 24.22 11.47 -6.90
C LEU A 420 24.65 12.38 -8.08
N PRO A 421 25.19 11.86 -9.21
CA PRO A 421 25.52 12.69 -10.38
C PRO A 421 24.33 13.42 -11.02
N LEU A 422 23.11 12.95 -10.78
CA LEU A 422 21.90 13.55 -11.32
C LEU A 422 21.33 14.65 -10.40
N LEU A 423 21.79 14.74 -9.15
CA LEU A 423 21.30 15.76 -8.23
C LEU A 423 21.73 17.15 -8.71
N PRO A 424 20.80 18.13 -8.80
CA PRO A 424 21.15 19.52 -9.06
C PRO A 424 22.23 20.07 -8.14
N GLY A 425 22.23 19.69 -6.85
CA GLY A 425 23.29 20.04 -5.90
C GLY A 425 24.69 19.56 -6.32
N PHE A 426 24.80 18.34 -6.86
CA PHE A 426 26.07 17.81 -7.37
C PHE A 426 26.49 18.54 -8.65
N ARG A 427 25.58 18.69 -9.62
CA ARG A 427 25.87 19.38 -10.89
C ARG A 427 26.29 20.84 -10.70
N LYS A 428 25.79 21.50 -9.66
CA LYS A 428 26.19 22.87 -9.29
C LYS A 428 27.61 22.93 -8.73
N LEU A 429 28.01 21.95 -7.92
CA LEU A 429 29.34 21.91 -7.30
C LEU A 429 30.43 21.45 -8.28
N PHE A 430 30.08 20.60 -9.24
CA PHE A 430 31.01 20.00 -10.20
C PHE A 430 30.56 20.22 -11.65
N PRO A 431 30.53 21.46 -12.14
CA PRO A 431 30.11 21.76 -13.50
C PRO A 431 31.04 21.06 -14.52
N GLY A 432 30.45 20.43 -15.54
CA GLY A 432 31.20 19.71 -16.58
C GLY A 432 31.70 18.32 -16.18
N ILE A 433 31.49 17.88 -14.92
CA ILE A 433 31.83 16.54 -14.46
C ILE A 433 30.55 15.71 -14.37
N HIS A 434 30.45 14.65 -15.18
CA HIS A 434 29.27 13.81 -15.29
C HIS A 434 29.61 12.33 -15.07
N PRO A 435 29.82 11.91 -13.80
CA PRO A 435 30.26 10.56 -13.52
C PRO A 435 29.25 9.54 -14.00
N THR A 436 29.70 8.58 -14.83
CA THR A 436 28.87 7.46 -15.24
C THR A 436 28.73 6.48 -14.09
N PRO A 437 27.52 6.18 -13.61
CA PRO A 437 27.34 5.27 -12.49
C PRO A 437 27.50 3.80 -12.90
N LEU A 438 28.28 3.06 -12.11
CA LEU A 438 28.56 1.64 -12.32
C LEU A 438 27.97 0.81 -11.17
N VAL A 439 27.03 -0.07 -11.50
CA VAL A 439 26.23 -0.83 -10.51
C VAL A 439 26.26 -2.34 -10.77
N ALA A 440 25.78 -3.13 -9.81
CA ALA A 440 25.78 -4.59 -9.90
C ALA A 440 24.99 -5.11 -11.11
N SER A 441 25.49 -6.20 -11.71
CA SER A 441 24.88 -6.85 -12.89
C SER A 441 23.44 -7.33 -12.65
N VAL A 442 23.06 -7.68 -11.42
CA VAL A 442 21.70 -8.11 -11.06
C VAL A 442 20.61 -7.11 -11.48
N LEU A 443 20.91 -5.81 -11.49
CA LEU A 443 19.97 -4.78 -11.93
C LEU A 443 19.68 -4.88 -13.44
N PHE A 444 20.61 -5.41 -14.22
CA PHE A 444 20.46 -5.60 -15.67
C PHE A 444 19.75 -6.91 -16.05
N PHE A 445 19.61 -7.84 -15.10
CA PHE A 445 18.81 -9.06 -15.27
C PHE A 445 17.38 -8.93 -14.70
N THR A 446 17.11 -7.90 -13.90
CA THR A 446 15.81 -7.74 -13.24
C THR A 446 14.83 -6.96 -14.14
N PRO A 447 13.64 -7.52 -14.46
CA PRO A 447 12.73 -6.87 -15.37
C PRO A 447 12.24 -5.49 -14.90
N ILE A 448 12.05 -4.56 -15.85
CA ILE A 448 11.68 -3.14 -15.63
C ILE A 448 12.78 -2.33 -14.93
N ILE A 449 13.44 -2.88 -13.90
CA ILE A 449 14.60 -2.26 -13.25
C ILE A 449 15.69 -1.98 -14.28
N ARG A 450 16.04 -2.97 -15.11
CA ARG A 450 17.04 -2.82 -16.19
C ARG A 450 16.76 -1.59 -17.04
N ASP A 451 15.51 -1.43 -17.48
CA ASP A 451 15.13 -0.35 -18.37
C ASP A 451 15.22 1.01 -17.68
N PHE A 452 14.72 1.11 -16.45
CA PHE A 452 14.82 2.35 -15.66
C PHE A 452 16.28 2.77 -15.41
N VAL A 453 17.14 1.87 -14.96
CA VAL A 453 18.55 2.20 -14.72
C VAL A 453 19.28 2.52 -16.02
N SER A 454 18.97 1.80 -17.11
CA SER A 454 19.55 2.06 -18.44
C SER A 454 19.15 3.44 -18.98
N TRP A 455 17.86 3.82 -18.84
CA TRP A 455 17.38 5.14 -19.26
C TRP A 455 18.07 6.28 -18.51
N CYS A 456 18.43 6.07 -17.25
CA CYS A 456 19.21 7.00 -16.44
C CYS A 456 20.71 7.05 -16.79
N GLY A 457 21.17 6.23 -17.74
CA GLY A 457 22.59 6.16 -18.14
C GLY A 457 23.47 5.37 -17.17
N VAL A 458 22.87 4.57 -16.29
CA VAL A 458 23.60 3.68 -15.37
C VAL A 458 24.10 2.47 -16.15
N ARG A 459 25.33 2.02 -15.84
CA ARG A 459 25.98 0.89 -16.51
C ARG A 459 26.43 -0.18 -15.53
N GLN A 460 26.71 -1.38 -16.03
CA GLN A 460 27.20 -2.48 -15.22
C GLN A 460 28.63 -2.22 -14.75
N VAL A 461 28.92 -2.58 -13.50
CA VAL A 461 30.29 -2.63 -13.00
C VAL A 461 31.02 -3.85 -13.58
N ALA A 462 31.85 -3.58 -14.59
CA ALA A 462 32.76 -4.54 -15.21
C ALA A 462 34.03 -3.81 -15.67
N LYS A 463 35.17 -4.51 -15.75
CA LYS A 463 36.45 -3.90 -16.17
C LYS A 463 36.33 -3.16 -17.51
N GLN A 464 35.71 -3.80 -18.50
CA GLN A 464 35.51 -3.21 -19.83
C GLN A 464 34.64 -1.96 -19.79
N THR A 465 33.53 -1.99 -19.03
CA THR A 465 32.61 -0.87 -18.88
C THR A 465 33.25 0.29 -18.14
N PHE A 466 34.03 0.00 -17.11
CA PHE A 466 34.75 1.00 -16.33
C PHE A 466 35.73 1.78 -17.22
N ILE A 467 36.58 1.06 -17.98
CA ILE A 467 37.55 1.68 -18.89
C ILE A 467 36.82 2.46 -19.99
N ARG A 468 35.78 1.88 -20.57
CA ARG A 468 34.97 2.52 -21.62
C ARG A 468 34.32 3.81 -21.11
N ALA A 469 33.62 3.75 -19.97
CA ALA A 469 32.95 4.90 -19.39
C ALA A 469 33.94 6.01 -19.05
N LEU A 470 35.10 5.69 -18.44
CA LEU A 470 36.15 6.69 -18.19
C LEU A 470 36.70 7.35 -19.47
N ARG A 471 36.71 6.67 -20.61
CA ARG A 471 37.11 7.25 -21.89
C ARG A 471 36.02 8.16 -22.47
N GLU A 472 34.75 7.83 -22.25
CA GLU A 472 33.61 8.56 -22.83
C GLU A 472 33.21 9.78 -22.00
N SER A 473 33.23 9.70 -20.66
CA SER A 473 32.70 10.73 -19.75
C SER A 473 33.75 11.35 -18.82
N ASN A 474 35.02 10.94 -18.95
CA ASN A 474 36.14 11.25 -18.04
C ASN A 474 35.92 10.83 -16.59
N SER A 475 34.74 10.41 -16.17
CA SER A 475 34.44 10.17 -14.77
C SER A 475 33.48 9.02 -14.55
N VAL A 476 33.71 8.24 -13.51
CA VAL A 476 32.82 7.14 -13.09
C VAL A 476 32.53 7.23 -11.61
N ILE A 477 31.37 6.74 -11.18
CA ILE A 477 31.04 6.55 -9.77
C ILE A 477 30.66 5.09 -9.53
N LEU A 478 31.19 4.51 -8.45
CA LEU A 478 30.91 3.14 -8.04
C LEU A 478 30.99 3.01 -6.52
N VAL A 479 30.55 1.86 -6.00
CA VAL A 479 30.64 1.53 -4.57
C VAL A 479 31.77 0.52 -4.35
N PRO A 480 32.96 0.91 -3.87
CA PRO A 480 34.10 0.00 -3.76
C PRO A 480 33.85 -1.19 -2.84
N GLY A 481 33.18 -0.99 -1.70
CA GLY A 481 32.84 -2.08 -0.77
C GLY A 481 31.85 -3.09 -1.36
N GLY A 482 31.04 -2.66 -2.34
CA GLY A 482 30.13 -3.51 -3.09
C GLY A 482 29.11 -4.24 -2.21
N GLN A 483 28.71 -5.43 -2.65
CA GLN A 483 27.65 -6.21 -2.00
C GLN A 483 28.05 -6.77 -0.62
N ALA A 484 29.35 -6.78 -0.28
CA ALA A 484 29.81 -7.22 1.03
C ALA A 484 29.27 -6.33 2.17
N GLU A 485 29.07 -5.04 1.91
CA GLU A 485 28.55 -4.10 2.91
C GLU A 485 27.07 -4.34 3.25
N LEU A 486 26.30 -5.00 2.37
CA LEU A 486 24.87 -5.28 2.60
C LEU A 486 24.65 -6.18 3.82
N ILE A 487 25.57 -7.12 4.07
CA ILE A 487 25.54 -8.05 5.20
C ILE A 487 25.67 -7.30 6.53
N HIS A 488 26.29 -6.12 6.51
CA HIS A 488 26.62 -5.33 7.70
C HIS A 488 25.64 -4.19 7.98
N THR A 489 24.69 -3.94 7.08
CA THR A 489 23.67 -2.87 7.22
C THR A 489 22.88 -2.96 8.53
N GLY A 490 22.58 -4.16 9.02
CA GLY A 490 21.88 -4.38 10.29
C GLY A 490 22.64 -3.90 11.53
N ARG A 491 23.97 -3.79 11.47
CA ARG A 491 24.81 -3.38 12.61
C ARG A 491 24.64 -1.92 12.99
N LEU A 492 24.23 -1.06 12.06
CA LEU A 492 23.88 0.32 12.40
C LEU A 492 22.73 0.37 13.42
N PHE A 493 21.74 -0.51 13.25
CA PHE A 493 20.56 -0.56 14.13
C PHE A 493 20.82 -1.34 15.42
N ARG A 494 21.63 -2.40 15.37
CA ARG A 494 21.92 -3.27 16.52
C ARG A 494 23.06 -2.76 17.41
N ASN A 495 24.12 -2.26 16.81
CA ASN A 495 25.39 -1.97 17.47
C ASN A 495 25.81 -0.50 17.34
N ARG A 496 25.03 0.32 16.62
CA ARG A 496 25.41 1.69 16.25
C ARG A 496 26.74 1.71 15.50
N GLU A 497 26.96 0.73 14.61
CA GLU A 497 28.19 0.63 13.81
C GLU A 497 27.93 1.07 12.36
N PHE A 498 28.73 2.01 11.87
CA PHE A 498 28.82 2.39 10.47
C PHE A 498 29.95 1.59 9.82
N VAL A 499 29.59 0.56 9.05
CA VAL A 499 30.56 -0.40 8.52
C VAL A 499 30.96 -0.06 7.09
N ILE A 500 32.26 -0.03 6.82
CA ILE A 500 32.86 0.10 5.49
C ILE A 500 33.71 -1.14 5.21
N TYR A 501 33.69 -1.64 3.97
CA TYR A 501 34.41 -2.84 3.56
C TYR A 501 35.62 -2.54 2.64
N PRO A 502 36.81 -2.27 3.20
CA PRO A 502 37.98 -1.80 2.46
C PRO A 502 38.85 -2.93 1.88
N LYS A 503 38.27 -3.94 1.22
CA LYS A 503 39.08 -5.04 0.65
C LYS A 503 39.29 -4.97 -0.87
N HIS A 504 38.36 -4.36 -1.61
CA HIS A 504 38.42 -4.36 -3.06
C HIS A 504 39.42 -3.31 -3.58
N LYS A 505 40.56 -3.76 -4.12
CA LYS A 505 41.59 -2.87 -4.71
C LYS A 505 41.44 -2.64 -6.21
N GLY A 506 40.46 -3.28 -6.85
CA GLY A 506 40.31 -3.27 -8.31
C GLY A 506 40.10 -1.86 -8.89
N PHE A 507 39.31 -1.02 -8.22
CA PHE A 507 39.04 0.34 -8.67
C PHE A 507 40.31 1.22 -8.70
N VAL A 508 41.23 1.03 -7.75
CA VAL A 508 42.53 1.73 -7.70
C VAL A 508 43.43 1.28 -8.85
N ARG A 509 43.45 -0.03 -9.16
CA ARG A 509 44.21 -0.56 -10.31
C ARG A 509 43.72 0.03 -11.62
N LEU A 510 42.40 0.10 -11.80
CA LEU A 510 41.80 0.67 -13.01
C LEU A 510 41.99 2.18 -13.10
N ALA A 511 41.91 2.89 -11.97
CA ALA A 511 42.22 4.32 -11.90
C ALA A 511 43.68 4.60 -12.33
N ALA A 512 44.63 3.81 -11.83
CA ALA A 512 46.04 3.88 -12.23
C ALA A 512 46.22 3.68 -13.74
N GLN A 513 45.65 2.59 -14.28
CA GLN A 513 45.73 2.27 -15.71
C GLN A 513 45.16 3.36 -16.62
N GLN A 514 44.21 4.16 -16.13
CA GLN A 514 43.55 5.22 -16.91
C GLN A 514 44.03 6.63 -16.55
N GLY A 515 44.97 6.79 -15.61
CA GLY A 515 45.42 8.09 -15.11
C GLY A 515 44.29 8.91 -14.46
N ALA A 516 43.38 8.25 -13.75
CA ALA A 516 42.23 8.90 -13.11
C ALA A 516 42.43 9.08 -11.60
N SER A 517 42.16 10.28 -11.08
CA SER A 517 42.25 10.54 -9.64
C SER A 517 41.08 9.92 -8.88
N LEU A 518 41.35 9.39 -7.70
CA LEU A 518 40.35 8.78 -6.81
C LEU A 518 39.66 9.87 -6.00
N VAL A 519 38.33 9.93 -6.01
CA VAL A 519 37.57 10.91 -5.23
C VAL A 519 36.73 10.15 -4.18
N PRO A 520 37.02 10.25 -2.89
CA PRO A 520 36.24 9.60 -1.84
C PRO A 520 34.89 10.29 -1.70
N VAL A 521 33.80 9.53 -1.64
CA VAL A 521 32.45 10.04 -1.41
C VAL A 521 31.81 9.29 -0.24
N LEU A 522 31.45 10.01 0.82
CA LEU A 522 30.83 9.45 2.03
C LEU A 522 29.36 9.89 2.14
N ALA A 523 28.45 8.95 2.41
CA ALA A 523 27.02 9.22 2.56
C ALA A 523 26.52 8.97 3.99
N PHE A 524 26.00 10.01 4.63
CA PHE A 524 25.25 9.91 5.90
C PHE A 524 23.75 9.77 5.64
N GLY A 525 23.08 8.98 6.48
CA GLY A 525 21.65 8.71 6.44
C GLY A 525 21.23 7.60 5.46
N GLU A 526 22.07 7.27 4.49
CA GLU A 526 21.83 6.22 3.48
C GLU A 526 21.46 4.86 4.12
N LEU A 527 22.23 4.47 5.15
CA LEU A 527 22.04 3.20 5.86
C LEU A 527 20.74 3.18 6.68
N ASP A 528 20.24 4.32 7.16
CA ASP A 528 19.03 4.40 7.98
C ASP A 528 17.74 4.37 7.14
N THR A 529 17.85 4.61 5.84
CA THR A 529 16.69 4.73 4.94
C THR A 529 15.88 3.43 4.91
N LEU A 530 16.57 2.29 4.89
CA LEU A 530 15.97 0.97 4.78
C LEU A 530 16.57 0.03 5.80
N ARG A 531 15.74 -0.89 6.28
CA ARG A 531 16.09 -1.95 7.21
C ARG A 531 15.81 -3.28 6.54
N ASN A 532 16.59 -4.27 6.92
CA ASN A 532 16.27 -5.64 6.60
C ASN A 532 15.52 -6.25 7.79
N PHE A 533 14.27 -6.67 7.57
CA PHE A 533 13.46 -7.31 8.60
C PHE A 533 13.96 -8.72 8.93
N VAL A 534 14.63 -9.39 7.98
CA VAL A 534 15.19 -10.76 8.15
C VAL A 534 16.71 -10.69 8.29
N ASP A 535 17.20 -10.28 9.46
CA ASP A 535 18.63 -10.09 9.73
C ASP A 535 19.33 -11.42 10.09
N LEU A 536 19.77 -12.16 9.07
CA LEU A 536 20.46 -13.45 9.20
C LEU A 536 21.88 -13.36 8.62
N PRO A 537 22.82 -12.68 9.28
CA PRO A 537 24.12 -12.31 8.69
C PRO A 537 24.97 -13.52 8.29
N ALA A 538 24.90 -14.62 9.04
CA ALA A 538 25.62 -15.86 8.72
C ALA A 538 25.10 -16.50 7.42
N VAL A 539 23.76 -16.53 7.24
CA VAL A 539 23.12 -17.05 6.02
C VAL A 539 23.44 -16.13 4.86
N GLN A 540 23.31 -14.81 5.02
CA GLN A 540 23.62 -13.83 3.98
C GLN A 540 25.08 -13.86 3.55
N ALA A 541 26.02 -14.02 4.48
CA ALA A 541 27.43 -14.21 4.16
C ALA A 541 27.68 -15.51 3.39
N TRP A 542 27.00 -16.60 3.78
CA TRP A 542 27.07 -17.87 3.09
C TRP A 542 26.51 -17.78 1.66
N THR A 543 25.34 -17.17 1.46
CA THR A 543 24.75 -17.01 0.13
C THR A 543 25.55 -16.05 -0.72
N TYR A 544 26.12 -14.98 -0.14
CA TYR A 544 27.04 -14.11 -0.87
C TYR A 544 28.25 -14.88 -1.38
N LYS A 545 28.87 -15.73 -0.54
CA LYS A 545 30.01 -16.56 -0.93
C LYS A 545 29.66 -17.62 -1.99
N LYS A 546 28.42 -18.15 -1.99
CA LYS A 546 28.01 -19.25 -2.87
C LYS A 546 27.29 -18.80 -4.16
N LEU A 547 26.49 -17.75 -4.08
CA LEU A 547 25.59 -17.26 -5.13
C LEU A 547 26.00 -15.88 -5.65
N GLY A 548 26.96 -15.21 -5.00
CA GLY A 548 27.38 -13.85 -5.36
C GLY A 548 26.41 -12.75 -4.90
N PHE A 549 25.33 -13.08 -4.18
CA PHE A 549 24.37 -12.10 -3.66
C PHE A 549 23.91 -12.50 -2.23
N PRO A 550 23.94 -11.57 -1.25
CA PRO A 550 23.44 -11.87 0.08
C PRO A 550 21.91 -11.97 0.08
N VAL A 551 21.35 -13.05 0.62
CA VAL A 551 19.90 -13.30 0.79
C VAL A 551 19.68 -14.17 2.04
N PRO A 552 18.48 -14.19 2.64
CA PRO A 552 17.28 -13.42 2.32
C PRO A 552 17.37 -11.95 2.74
N TYR A 553 16.66 -11.08 2.02
CA TYR A 553 16.36 -9.72 2.43
C TYR A 553 14.85 -9.52 2.40
N LEU A 554 14.30 -8.95 3.48
CA LEU A 554 12.96 -8.37 3.49
C LEU A 554 13.12 -6.88 3.79
N VAL A 555 13.24 -6.10 2.73
CA VAL A 555 13.53 -4.67 2.81
C VAL A 555 12.28 -3.93 3.28
N VAL A 556 12.40 -3.25 4.42
CA VAL A 556 11.36 -2.42 5.03
C VAL A 556 11.91 -1.05 5.37
N GLY A 557 11.12 0.00 5.19
CA GLY A 557 11.48 1.34 5.64
C GLY A 557 10.28 2.04 6.24
N ARG A 558 9.68 2.96 5.49
CA ARG A 558 8.55 3.78 5.93
C ARG A 558 7.37 2.90 6.37
N TRP A 559 6.78 3.26 7.50
CA TRP A 559 5.65 2.56 8.11
C TRP A 559 5.93 1.10 8.52
N GLY A 560 7.20 0.69 8.59
CA GLY A 560 7.63 -0.59 9.18
C GLY A 560 7.31 -1.84 8.35
N MET A 561 6.58 -1.71 7.24
CA MET A 561 6.16 -2.85 6.40
C MET A 561 6.32 -2.60 4.89
N THR A 562 6.68 -1.39 4.47
CA THR A 562 6.76 -1.05 3.05
C THR A 562 8.21 -0.95 2.57
N PRO A 563 8.50 -1.22 1.29
CA PRO A 563 9.84 -1.09 0.72
C PRO A 563 10.26 0.39 0.51
N PHE A 564 9.42 1.35 0.88
CA PHE A 564 9.73 2.78 0.74
C PHE A 564 10.72 3.25 1.81
N PRO A 565 11.59 4.22 1.51
CA PRO A 565 12.60 4.68 2.45
C PRO A 565 11.99 5.46 3.63
N SER A 566 12.56 5.25 4.81
CA SER A 566 12.29 6.01 6.03
C SER A 566 12.69 7.46 5.86
N LYS A 567 12.04 8.36 6.60
CA LYS A 567 12.36 9.80 6.57
C LYS A 567 13.67 10.06 7.34
N THR A 568 14.79 9.96 6.63
CA THR A 568 16.12 10.26 7.17
C THR A 568 16.82 11.29 6.27
N PRO A 569 17.36 12.39 6.82
CA PRO A 569 18.23 13.31 6.08
C PRO A 569 19.34 12.58 5.32
N LEU A 570 19.64 13.00 4.09
CA LEU A 570 20.78 12.50 3.31
C LEU A 570 21.84 13.60 3.20
N LYS A 571 23.09 13.25 3.50
CA LYS A 571 24.23 14.15 3.35
C LYS A 571 25.37 13.43 2.64
N PHE A 572 25.68 13.89 1.43
CA PHE A 572 26.75 13.37 0.59
C PHE A 572 27.97 14.28 0.70
N ILE A 573 29.09 13.75 1.20
CA ILE A 573 30.35 14.47 1.31
C ILE A 573 31.28 13.98 0.21
N VAL A 574 31.69 14.87 -0.68
CA VAL A 574 32.68 14.61 -1.73
C VAL A 574 34.03 15.14 -1.25
N GLY A 575 35.00 14.26 -1.09
CA GLY A 575 36.35 14.60 -0.64
C GLY A 575 37.26 15.17 -1.72
N THR A 576 38.48 15.49 -1.35
CA THR A 576 39.53 15.94 -2.27
C THR A 576 40.04 14.79 -3.15
N PRO A 577 40.42 15.06 -4.41
CA PRO A 577 40.97 14.04 -5.30
C PRO A 577 42.34 13.55 -4.81
N ILE A 578 42.57 12.25 -4.91
CA ILE A 578 43.84 11.58 -4.62
C ILE A 578 44.42 11.11 -5.95
N ASP A 579 45.61 11.59 -6.29
CA ASP A 579 46.24 11.22 -7.55
C ASP A 579 46.50 9.71 -7.64
N PRO A 580 46.29 9.11 -8.82
CA PRO A 580 46.54 7.70 -9.01
C PRO A 580 48.04 7.37 -8.84
N PRO A 581 48.40 6.08 -8.73
CA PRO A 581 49.78 5.66 -8.95
C PRO A 581 50.30 6.20 -10.29
N GLU A 582 51.50 6.79 -10.29
CA GLU A 582 52.16 7.24 -11.51
C GLU A 582 52.65 6.04 -12.31
N VAL A 583 51.95 5.75 -13.40
CA VAL A 583 52.29 4.69 -14.35
C VAL A 583 51.98 5.14 -15.78
N ALA A 584 52.71 4.60 -16.75
CA ALA A 584 52.40 4.82 -18.15
C ALA A 584 50.98 4.33 -18.47
N LEU A 585 50.24 5.09 -19.30
CA LEU A 585 48.84 4.81 -19.61
C LEU A 585 48.67 3.38 -20.14
N GLY A 586 47.75 2.61 -19.55
CA GLY A 586 47.48 1.22 -19.93
C GLY A 586 48.39 0.17 -19.29
N VAL A 587 49.44 0.55 -18.54
CA VAL A 587 50.32 -0.37 -17.83
C VAL A 587 49.74 -0.70 -16.45
N GLU A 588 49.90 -1.95 -16.00
CA GLU A 588 49.48 -2.34 -14.65
C GLU A 588 50.40 -1.73 -13.59
N ALA A 589 49.80 -1.06 -12.61
CA ALA A 589 50.55 -0.49 -11.50
C ALA A 589 51.07 -1.55 -10.53
N HIS A 590 52.23 -1.27 -9.93
CA HIS A 590 52.83 -2.17 -8.95
C HIS A 590 51.92 -2.31 -7.72
N GLN A 591 51.86 -3.52 -7.16
CA GLN A 591 50.91 -3.84 -6.08
C GLN A 591 51.11 -2.95 -4.85
N GLU A 592 52.35 -2.56 -4.54
CA GLU A 592 52.66 -1.67 -3.41
C GLU A 592 52.11 -0.26 -3.62
N GLN A 593 52.25 0.31 -4.82
CA GLN A 593 51.70 1.63 -5.14
C GLN A 593 50.16 1.61 -5.08
N VAL A 594 49.55 0.55 -5.60
CA VAL A 594 48.10 0.33 -5.50
C VAL A 594 47.67 0.22 -4.03
N ALA A 595 48.41 -0.51 -3.20
CA ALA A 595 48.12 -0.65 -1.78
C ALA A 595 48.25 0.69 -1.03
N LEU A 596 49.27 1.50 -1.37
CA LEU A 596 49.47 2.83 -0.81
C LEU A 596 48.30 3.77 -1.14
N LYS A 597 47.92 3.88 -2.42
CA LYS A 597 46.80 4.73 -2.83
C LYS A 597 45.45 4.24 -2.31
N HIS A 598 45.28 2.92 -2.22
CA HIS A 598 44.11 2.33 -1.57
C HIS A 598 44.03 2.69 -0.08
N LYS A 599 45.17 2.64 0.65
CA LYS A 599 45.23 3.09 2.05
C LYS A 599 44.88 4.57 2.16
N GLN A 600 45.51 5.44 1.35
CA GLN A 600 45.21 6.88 1.31
C GLN A 600 43.72 7.16 1.04
N PHE A 601 43.09 6.41 0.15
CA PHE A 601 41.67 6.53 -0.14
C PHE A 601 40.80 6.25 1.09
N TYR A 602 41.05 5.16 1.82
CA TYR A 602 40.25 4.83 2.99
C TYR A 602 40.61 5.68 4.23
N ASP A 603 41.86 6.10 4.37
CA ASP A 603 42.27 7.10 5.36
C ASP A 603 41.47 8.41 5.13
N SER A 604 41.27 8.80 3.86
CA SER A 604 40.44 9.96 3.52
C SER A 604 38.96 9.76 3.87
N ILE A 605 38.38 8.58 3.58
CA ILE A 605 37.00 8.25 3.97
C ILE A 605 36.81 8.31 5.50
N GLU A 606 37.76 7.78 6.28
CA GLU A 606 37.76 7.85 7.74
C GLU A 606 37.83 9.29 8.24
N ASN A 607 38.72 10.11 7.66
CA ASN A 607 38.81 11.53 7.98
C ASN A 607 37.51 12.29 7.67
N LEU A 608 36.87 12.03 6.53
CA LEU A 608 35.57 12.62 6.19
C LEU A 608 34.49 12.21 7.20
N TYR A 609 34.50 10.95 7.65
CA TYR A 609 33.56 10.49 8.66
C TYR A 609 33.72 11.28 9.96
N HIS A 610 34.93 11.33 10.53
CA HIS A 610 35.18 12.04 11.78
C HIS A 610 34.92 13.55 11.70
N LYS A 611 35.24 14.17 10.56
CA LYS A 611 35.01 15.60 10.33
C LYS A 611 33.51 15.95 10.28
N TYR A 612 32.69 15.13 9.62
CA TYR A 612 31.29 15.46 9.34
C TYR A 612 30.27 14.77 10.23
N GLN A 613 30.63 13.70 10.95
CA GLN A 613 29.76 13.01 11.90
C GLN A 613 29.11 13.97 12.91
N PRO A 614 29.81 14.96 13.52
CA PRO A 614 29.18 15.89 14.46
C PRO A 614 28.05 16.73 13.84
N SER A 615 28.10 16.96 12.51
CA SER A 615 27.06 17.70 11.78
C SER A 615 25.80 16.88 11.50
N PHE A 616 25.80 15.59 11.82
CA PHE A 616 24.69 14.67 11.59
C PHE A 616 24.20 14.08 12.93
N PRO A 617 23.24 14.74 13.63
CA PRO A 617 22.88 14.40 15.01
C PRO A 617 22.48 12.95 15.25
N ALA A 618 21.86 12.29 14.26
CA ALA A 618 21.45 10.89 14.35
C ALA A 618 22.64 9.91 14.44
N TYR A 619 23.87 10.38 14.19
CA TYR A 619 25.09 9.58 14.19
C TYR A 619 26.03 9.94 15.35
N LYS A 620 25.59 10.73 16.34
CA LYS A 620 26.43 11.19 17.46
C LYS A 620 27.11 10.05 18.24
N ASP A 621 26.44 8.92 18.36
CA ASP A 621 26.87 7.70 19.07
C ASP A 621 27.19 6.54 18.12
N VAL A 622 27.29 6.80 16.82
CA VAL A 622 27.62 5.78 15.82
C VAL A 622 29.14 5.65 15.71
N LYS A 623 29.66 4.43 15.76
CA LYS A 623 31.08 4.12 15.62
C LYS A 623 31.39 3.71 14.18
N LEU A 624 32.41 4.32 13.57
CA LEU A 624 32.97 3.83 12.30
C LEU A 624 33.70 2.50 12.51
N VAL A 625 33.44 1.52 11.66
CA VAL A 625 34.11 0.21 11.68
C VAL A 625 34.63 -0.12 10.29
N MET A 626 35.96 -0.16 10.16
CA MET A 626 36.66 -0.57 8.94
C MET A 626 36.89 -2.08 8.96
N MET A 627 36.19 -2.82 8.11
CA MET A 627 36.17 -4.29 8.17
C MET A 627 37.22 -4.93 7.24
N TYR A 628 38.46 -5.01 7.75
CA TYR A 628 39.59 -5.63 7.03
C TYR A 628 39.59 -7.17 7.05
N SER A 629 38.86 -7.80 7.97
CA SER A 629 38.80 -9.26 8.17
C SER A 629 37.39 -9.82 8.08
#